data_AF-A0A2W5RW69-F1
#
_entry.id   AF-A0A2W5RW69-F1
#
_cell.length_a   1.000
_cell.length_b   1.000
_cell.length_c   1.000
_cell.angle_alpha   90.00
_cell.angle_beta   90.00
_cell.angle_gamma   90.00
#
_symmetry.space_group_name_H-M   'P 1'
#
loop_
_entity.id
_entity.type
_entity.pdbx_description
1 polymer ?
#
loop_
_entity_poly.entity_id
_entity_poly.type
_entity_poly.pdbx_seq_one_letter_code
_entity_poly.pdbx_strand_id
1 'polypeptide(L)'
;MTKMLSHDAALDLFADAFVETTDRYRIVAGEDVTDAPMPDAEAVAQATEMVVRTLFDVLRDTRLEGIADQIAWGIVHSFHRVASQIEGQADKAAQNVKRLIEQADGSEVGTVELEEAQLLCQSLDETQDAVACMRDYAAATFRAETGKPWSSPRASLTSSKRTASVIAATDFLAARRKRQIDQKAPQGPIVLFSGGQMWEDHRLLYSALDNIRARIPTMILATTAQDKGCDAIAAAWAARSGCKIIPFTLNRKLGNRAGFARNEQLIGLRPVEAVVCEGSGVQSHLAREVRKHRIPAHFFAIADQHRGEAAR
;
A
#
# COMPACT_ATOMS: atom_id res chain seq x y z
N MET A 1 -12.83 14.21 -32.19
CA MET A 1 -13.24 15.27 -31.24
C MET A 1 -14.70 15.03 -30.86
N THR A 2 -14.96 14.27 -29.80
CA THR A 2 -16.31 14.24 -29.22
C THR A 2 -16.42 15.46 -28.33
N LYS A 3 -17.26 16.42 -28.71
CA LYS A 3 -17.51 17.64 -27.94
C LYS A 3 -17.93 17.23 -26.52
N MET A 4 -17.33 17.89 -25.52
CA MET A 4 -17.89 17.96 -24.18
C MET A 4 -19.37 18.37 -24.30
N LEU A 5 -20.24 17.83 -23.44
CA LEU A 5 -21.58 18.40 -23.28
C LEU A 5 -21.43 19.92 -23.11
N SER A 6 -22.25 20.71 -23.79
CA SER A 6 -22.26 22.16 -23.53
C SER A 6 -22.57 22.36 -22.05
N HIS A 7 -21.96 23.38 -21.45
CA HIS A 7 -22.18 23.70 -20.03
C HIS A 7 -23.69 23.77 -19.71
N ASP A 8 -24.48 24.41 -20.58
CA ASP A 8 -25.94 24.46 -20.48
C ASP A 8 -26.60 23.08 -20.46
N ALA A 9 -26.15 22.14 -21.30
CA ALA A 9 -26.73 20.79 -21.36
C ALA A 9 -26.36 19.95 -20.12
N ALA A 10 -25.22 20.25 -19.48
CA ALA A 10 -24.89 19.63 -18.21
C ALA A 10 -25.75 20.23 -17.09
N LEU A 11 -25.96 21.54 -17.07
CA LEU A 11 -26.82 22.20 -16.10
C LEU A 11 -28.27 21.71 -16.19
N ASP A 12 -28.79 21.46 -17.41
CA ASP A 12 -30.12 20.86 -17.59
C ASP A 12 -30.23 19.47 -16.93
N LEU A 13 -29.21 18.61 -17.09
CA LEU A 13 -29.20 17.28 -16.45
C LEU A 13 -29.13 17.34 -14.92
N PHE A 14 -28.41 18.31 -14.37
CA PHE A 14 -28.40 18.54 -12.93
C PHE A 14 -29.72 19.15 -12.45
N ALA A 15 -30.31 20.07 -13.21
CA ALA A 15 -31.61 20.64 -12.88
C ALA A 15 -32.67 19.55 -12.78
N ASP A 16 -32.67 18.57 -13.69
CA ASP A 16 -33.58 17.42 -13.67
C ASP A 16 -33.29 16.45 -12.50
N ALA A 17 -32.01 16.16 -12.23
CA ALA A 17 -31.62 15.17 -11.22
C ALA A 17 -31.69 15.67 -9.76
N PHE A 18 -31.78 16.98 -9.55
CA PHE A 18 -31.85 17.62 -8.22
C PHE A 18 -33.22 18.26 -7.95
N VAL A 19 -34.26 17.85 -8.68
CA VAL A 19 -35.66 18.23 -8.38
C VAL A 19 -36.14 17.51 -7.14
N GLU A 20 -36.71 18.25 -6.19
CA GLU A 20 -37.45 17.70 -5.05
C GLU A 20 -38.78 17.13 -5.54
N THR A 21 -39.00 15.82 -5.42
CA THR A 21 -40.30 15.20 -5.78
C THR A 21 -41.14 14.79 -4.55
N THR A 22 -40.58 14.93 -3.35
CA THR A 22 -41.22 14.67 -2.06
C THR A 22 -40.81 15.72 -1.02
N ASP A 23 -41.75 16.14 -0.16
CA ASP A 23 -41.49 17.05 0.97
C ASP A 23 -40.84 16.35 2.17
N ARG A 24 -40.78 15.01 2.13
CA ARG A 24 -40.28 14.14 3.20
C ARG A 24 -39.24 13.20 2.61
N TYR A 25 -38.06 13.12 3.23
CA TYR A 25 -36.91 12.45 2.66
C TYR A 25 -36.19 11.56 3.66
N ARG A 26 -35.76 10.37 3.23
CA ARG A 26 -34.97 9.44 4.05
C ARG A 26 -34.10 8.53 3.17
N ILE A 27 -32.78 8.60 3.35
CA ILE A 27 -31.82 7.76 2.59
C ILE A 27 -31.45 6.48 3.36
N VAL A 28 -31.56 6.49 4.70
CA VAL A 28 -31.18 5.35 5.55
C VAL A 28 -32.41 4.81 6.28
N ALA A 29 -32.65 3.51 6.14
CA ALA A 29 -33.73 2.84 6.85
C ALA A 29 -33.53 2.94 8.38
N GLY A 30 -34.57 3.39 9.09
CA GLY A 30 -34.56 3.55 10.54
C GLY A 30 -34.02 4.88 11.06
N GLU A 31 -33.55 5.77 10.18
CA GLU A 31 -33.25 7.16 10.56
C GLU A 31 -34.50 8.05 10.54
N ASP A 32 -34.45 9.21 11.18
CA ASP A 32 -35.55 10.16 11.15
C ASP A 32 -35.77 10.70 9.73
N VAL A 33 -37.03 10.98 9.39
CA VAL A 33 -37.36 11.65 8.14
C VAL A 33 -36.94 13.11 8.25
N THR A 34 -36.36 13.65 7.18
CA THR A 34 -35.99 15.06 7.07
C THR A 34 -36.82 15.76 5.99
N ASP A 35 -36.99 17.07 6.15
CA ASP A 35 -37.56 18.03 5.20
C ASP A 35 -36.46 18.96 4.64
N ALA A 36 -35.19 18.59 4.80
CA ALA A 36 -34.07 19.36 4.28
C ALA A 36 -34.11 19.41 2.75
N PRO A 37 -33.84 20.58 2.14
CA PRO A 37 -33.94 20.75 0.70
C PRO A 37 -32.81 20.01 -0.04
N MET A 38 -33.05 19.73 -1.32
CA MET A 38 -32.00 19.31 -2.24
C MET A 38 -30.95 20.42 -2.38
N PRO A 39 -29.66 20.06 -2.57
CA PRO A 39 -28.63 21.04 -2.83
C PRO A 39 -28.85 21.70 -4.20
N ASP A 40 -28.41 22.96 -4.32
CA ASP A 40 -28.49 23.71 -5.58
C ASP A 40 -27.79 22.98 -6.73
N ALA A 41 -28.54 22.69 -7.79
CA ALA A 41 -28.11 21.87 -8.92
C ALA A 41 -26.86 22.41 -9.61
N GLU A 42 -26.80 23.73 -9.82
CA GLU A 42 -25.65 24.39 -10.44
C GLU A 42 -24.42 24.32 -9.54
N ALA A 43 -24.57 24.58 -8.24
CA ALA A 43 -23.48 24.47 -7.27
C ALA A 43 -22.92 23.05 -7.21
N VAL A 44 -23.77 22.01 -7.27
CA VAL A 44 -23.30 20.62 -7.29
C VAL A 44 -22.58 20.28 -8.60
N ALA A 45 -23.07 20.76 -9.75
CA ALA A 45 -22.41 20.59 -11.04
C ALA A 45 -21.00 21.19 -11.02
N GLN A 46 -20.89 22.46 -10.59
CA GLN A 46 -19.62 23.16 -10.46
C GLN A 46 -18.66 22.46 -9.49
N ALA A 47 -19.15 22.03 -8.32
CA ALA A 47 -18.35 21.32 -7.34
C ALA A 47 -17.83 19.97 -7.90
N THR A 48 -18.69 19.23 -8.61
CA THR A 48 -18.35 17.94 -9.21
C THR A 48 -17.22 18.08 -10.23
N GLU A 49 -17.32 19.07 -11.12
CA GLU A 49 -16.27 19.37 -12.10
C GLU A 49 -14.99 19.84 -11.41
N MET A 50 -15.10 20.74 -10.44
CA MET A 50 -13.96 21.32 -9.72
C MET A 50 -13.14 20.25 -9.00
N VAL A 51 -13.79 19.28 -8.35
CA VAL A 51 -13.09 18.18 -7.67
C VAL A 51 -12.20 17.38 -8.63
N VAL A 52 -12.66 17.14 -9.86
CA VAL A 52 -11.89 16.39 -10.86
C VAL A 52 -10.82 17.27 -11.52
N ARG A 53 -11.17 18.49 -11.96
CA ARG A 53 -10.25 19.37 -12.70
C ARG A 53 -9.12 19.91 -11.83
N THR A 54 -9.43 20.32 -10.60
CA THR A 54 -8.42 20.90 -9.69
C THR A 54 -7.28 19.92 -9.43
N LEU A 55 -7.58 18.61 -9.35
CA LEU A 55 -6.56 17.58 -9.21
C LEU A 55 -5.60 17.56 -10.40
N PHE A 56 -6.12 17.64 -11.64
CA PHE A 56 -5.26 17.72 -12.81
C PHE A 56 -4.47 19.02 -12.82
N ASP A 57 -5.10 20.16 -12.51
CA ASP A 57 -4.46 21.47 -12.52
C ASP A 57 -3.26 21.56 -11.57
N VAL A 58 -3.34 20.97 -10.37
CA VAL A 58 -2.23 21.01 -9.39
C VAL A 58 -1.13 19.98 -9.66
N LEU A 59 -1.42 18.92 -10.42
CA LEU A 59 -0.46 17.85 -10.71
C LEU A 59 0.19 17.98 -12.09
N ARG A 60 -0.41 18.74 -13.01
CA ARG A 60 0.10 19.01 -14.36
C ARG A 60 1.49 19.66 -14.30
N ASP A 61 2.38 19.23 -15.18
CA ASP A 61 3.78 19.69 -15.27
C ASP A 61 4.61 19.45 -13.99
N THR A 62 4.15 18.53 -13.12
CA THR A 62 4.88 18.13 -11.92
C THR A 62 5.42 16.70 -12.04
N ARG A 63 6.31 16.34 -11.12
CA ARG A 63 6.80 14.94 -11.00
C ARG A 63 5.69 13.93 -10.69
N LEU A 64 4.50 14.39 -10.31
CA LEU A 64 3.34 13.57 -9.96
C LEU A 64 2.28 13.50 -11.07
N GLU A 65 2.49 14.15 -12.22
CA GLU A 65 1.52 14.12 -13.33
C GLU A 65 1.19 12.67 -13.76
N GLY A 66 2.18 11.79 -13.75
CA GLY A 66 2.02 10.38 -14.12
C GLY A 66 1.07 9.57 -13.22
N ILE A 67 0.66 10.09 -12.06
CA ILE A 67 -0.33 9.46 -11.17
C ILE A 67 -1.70 10.17 -11.18
N ALA A 68 -1.85 11.29 -11.89
CA ALA A 68 -3.08 12.09 -11.89
C ALA A 68 -4.29 11.28 -12.42
N ASP A 69 -4.14 10.58 -13.54
CA ASP A 69 -5.16 9.70 -14.13
C ASP A 69 -5.69 8.68 -13.10
N GLN A 70 -4.79 8.08 -12.31
CA GLN A 70 -5.16 7.06 -11.35
C GLN A 70 -5.97 7.63 -10.17
N ILE A 71 -5.59 8.81 -9.67
CA ILE A 71 -6.30 9.46 -8.57
C ILE A 71 -7.67 9.96 -9.07
N ALA A 72 -7.72 10.61 -10.24
CA ALA A 72 -8.96 11.11 -10.83
C ALA A 72 -9.93 9.97 -11.16
N TRP A 73 -9.42 8.84 -11.65
CA TRP A 73 -10.22 7.64 -11.84
C TRP A 73 -10.87 7.18 -10.52
N GLY A 74 -10.12 7.26 -9.41
CA GLY A 74 -10.61 6.92 -8.07
C GLY A 74 -11.70 7.87 -7.56
N ILE A 75 -11.62 9.16 -7.90
CA ILE A 75 -12.66 10.15 -7.60
C ILE A 75 -13.95 9.79 -8.34
N VAL A 76 -13.91 9.56 -9.65
CA VAL A 76 -15.11 9.16 -10.40
C VAL A 76 -15.66 7.82 -9.87
N HIS A 77 -14.76 6.92 -9.48
CA HIS A 77 -15.15 5.64 -8.89
C HIS A 77 -15.85 5.76 -7.54
N SER A 78 -15.60 6.80 -6.73
CA SER A 78 -16.31 6.99 -5.46
C SER A 78 -17.79 7.29 -5.70
N PHE A 79 -18.12 8.21 -6.63
CA PHE A 79 -19.50 8.47 -7.04
C PHE A 79 -20.17 7.21 -7.61
N HIS A 80 -19.48 6.50 -8.50
CA HIS A 80 -20.01 5.25 -9.04
C HIS A 80 -20.31 4.22 -7.96
N ARG A 81 -19.42 4.06 -6.98
CA ARG A 81 -19.62 3.11 -5.88
C ARG A 81 -20.84 3.47 -5.05
N VAL A 82 -21.01 4.74 -4.69
CA VAL A 82 -22.15 5.21 -3.90
C VAL A 82 -23.45 5.05 -4.70
N ALA A 83 -23.49 5.46 -5.97
CA ALA A 83 -24.65 5.28 -6.84
C ALA A 83 -25.08 3.80 -6.91
N SER A 84 -24.15 2.86 -7.15
CA SER A 84 -24.46 1.43 -7.20
C SER A 84 -24.88 0.83 -5.85
N GLN A 85 -24.46 1.44 -4.73
CA GLN A 85 -24.92 1.01 -3.41
C GLN A 85 -26.37 1.45 -3.16
N ILE A 86 -26.71 2.69 -3.52
CA ILE A 86 -28.06 3.24 -3.41
C ILE A 86 -29.01 2.50 -4.35
N GLU A 87 -28.61 2.25 -5.60
CA GLU A 87 -29.37 1.44 -6.56
C GLU A 87 -29.77 0.08 -5.96
N GLY A 88 -28.81 -0.62 -5.34
CA GLY A 88 -29.09 -1.89 -4.67
C GLY A 88 -29.92 -1.77 -3.38
N GLN A 89 -30.06 -0.57 -2.80
CA GLN A 89 -30.98 -0.28 -1.69
C GLN A 89 -32.38 0.04 -2.22
N ALA A 90 -32.48 0.84 -3.28
CA ALA A 90 -33.72 1.17 -3.99
C ALA A 90 -34.41 -0.11 -4.50
N ASP A 91 -33.65 -1.01 -5.14
CA ASP A 91 -34.14 -2.32 -5.58
C ASP A 91 -34.78 -3.14 -4.44
N LYS A 92 -34.16 -3.11 -3.25
CA LYS A 92 -34.67 -3.81 -2.06
C LYS A 92 -35.90 -3.11 -1.49
N ALA A 93 -35.92 -1.78 -1.47
CA ALA A 93 -37.06 -0.99 -1.04
C ALA A 93 -38.27 -1.24 -1.95
N ALA A 94 -38.08 -1.24 -3.27
CA ALA A 94 -39.11 -1.56 -4.26
C ALA A 94 -39.66 -2.99 -4.07
N GLN A 95 -38.78 -3.97 -3.84
CA GLN A 95 -39.20 -5.34 -3.51
C GLN A 95 -40.01 -5.40 -2.20
N ASN A 96 -39.63 -4.60 -1.21
CA ASN A 96 -40.37 -4.52 0.06
C ASN A 96 -41.76 -3.91 -0.12
N VAL A 97 -41.87 -2.80 -0.87
CA VAL A 97 -43.15 -2.16 -1.22
C VAL A 97 -44.06 -3.18 -1.91
N LYS A 98 -43.55 -3.90 -2.92
CA LYS A 98 -44.31 -4.95 -3.62
C LYS A 98 -44.82 -6.02 -2.66
N ARG A 99 -43.96 -6.51 -1.76
CA ARG A 99 -44.32 -7.52 -0.75
C ARG A 99 -45.42 -7.02 0.19
N LEU A 100 -45.34 -5.76 0.65
CA LEU A 100 -46.34 -5.16 1.53
C LEU A 100 -47.69 -5.00 0.84
N ILE A 101 -47.70 -4.62 -0.45
CA ILE A 101 -48.93 -4.58 -1.26
C ILE A 101 -49.58 -5.97 -1.36
N GLU A 102 -48.78 -7.01 -1.62
CA GLU A 102 -49.26 -8.40 -1.70
C GLU A 102 -49.81 -8.93 -0.36
N GLN A 103 -49.33 -8.40 0.76
CA GLN A 103 -49.70 -8.79 2.12
C GLN A 103 -50.76 -7.88 2.76
N ALA A 104 -51.23 -6.86 2.03
CA ALA A 104 -52.12 -5.85 2.57
C ALA A 104 -53.43 -6.47 3.10
N ASP A 105 -53.65 -6.31 4.41
CA ASP A 105 -54.83 -6.81 5.13
C ASP A 105 -55.86 -5.71 5.45
N GLY A 106 -55.54 -4.46 5.09
CA GLY A 106 -56.38 -3.28 5.37
C GLY A 106 -56.25 -2.73 6.79
N SER A 107 -55.28 -3.21 7.58
CA SER A 107 -54.99 -2.65 8.91
C SER A 107 -54.33 -1.27 8.80
N GLU A 108 -54.58 -0.40 9.79
CA GLU A 108 -53.91 0.90 9.90
C GLU A 108 -52.39 0.72 10.00
N VAL A 109 -51.94 -0.30 10.76
CA VAL A 109 -50.52 -0.62 10.92
C VAL A 109 -49.89 -1.00 9.57
N GLY A 110 -50.52 -1.90 8.81
CA GLY A 110 -50.02 -2.28 7.48
C GLY A 110 -50.04 -1.12 6.47
N THR A 111 -50.99 -0.20 6.60
CA THR A 111 -51.07 1.01 5.76
C THR A 111 -49.89 1.94 6.06
N VAL A 112 -49.59 2.20 7.34
CA VAL A 112 -48.45 3.03 7.75
C VAL A 112 -47.12 2.40 7.30
N GLU A 113 -46.94 1.08 7.49
CA GLU A 113 -45.73 0.38 7.05
C GLU A 113 -45.53 0.48 5.52
N LEU A 114 -46.61 0.43 4.74
CA LEU A 114 -46.55 0.59 3.29
C LEU A 114 -46.16 2.02 2.89
N GLU A 115 -46.76 3.03 3.51
CA GLU A 115 -46.44 4.44 3.27
C GLU A 115 -44.96 4.75 3.60
N GLU A 116 -44.43 4.23 4.72
CA GLU A 116 -43.02 4.39 5.07
C GLU A 116 -42.08 3.70 4.08
N ALA A 117 -42.45 2.52 3.61
CA ALA A 117 -41.67 1.79 2.60
C ALA A 117 -41.67 2.50 1.24
N GLN A 118 -42.80 3.10 0.84
CA GLN A 118 -42.92 3.90 -0.38
C GLN A 118 -42.07 5.17 -0.30
N LEU A 119 -42.15 5.88 0.84
CA LEU A 119 -41.34 7.08 1.10
C LEU A 119 -39.84 6.79 0.97
N LEU A 120 -39.38 5.69 1.58
CA LEU A 120 -37.98 5.27 1.50
C LEU A 120 -37.58 4.91 0.07
N CYS A 121 -38.45 4.22 -0.69
CA CYS A 121 -38.18 3.87 -2.08
C CYS A 121 -38.00 5.13 -2.94
N GLN A 122 -38.94 6.08 -2.86
CA GLN A 122 -38.89 7.32 -3.62
C GLN A 122 -37.65 8.16 -3.26
N SER A 123 -37.34 8.28 -1.96
CA SER A 123 -36.14 8.98 -1.50
C SER A 123 -34.85 8.34 -2.04
N LEU A 124 -34.79 7.01 -2.11
CA LEU A 124 -33.63 6.29 -2.64
C LEU A 124 -33.50 6.45 -4.17
N ASP A 125 -34.61 6.47 -4.90
CA ASP A 125 -34.63 6.73 -6.34
C ASP A 125 -34.12 8.14 -6.66
N GLU A 126 -34.64 9.17 -5.97
CA GLU A 126 -34.14 10.55 -6.08
C GLU A 126 -32.64 10.66 -5.75
N THR A 127 -32.21 10.01 -4.66
CA THR A 127 -30.78 10.00 -4.30
C THR A 127 -29.94 9.32 -5.39
N GLN A 128 -30.45 8.24 -5.99
CA GLN A 128 -29.75 7.46 -7.00
C GLN A 128 -29.54 8.30 -8.27
N ASP A 129 -30.59 9.00 -8.73
CA ASP A 129 -30.53 9.86 -9.91
C ASP A 129 -29.53 11.01 -9.70
N ALA A 130 -29.58 11.68 -8.55
CA ALA A 130 -28.67 12.77 -8.21
C ALA A 130 -27.19 12.32 -8.22
N VAL A 131 -26.88 11.20 -7.56
CA VAL A 131 -25.49 10.67 -7.50
C VAL A 131 -25.04 10.09 -8.84
N ALA A 132 -25.96 9.50 -9.63
CA ALA A 132 -25.67 9.03 -10.98
C ALA A 132 -25.33 10.19 -11.92
N CYS A 133 -26.05 11.31 -11.82
CA CYS A 133 -25.76 12.54 -12.57
C CYS A 133 -24.36 13.07 -12.23
N MET A 134 -24.02 13.16 -10.94
CA MET A 134 -22.67 13.54 -10.49
C MET A 134 -21.58 12.61 -11.04
N ARG A 135 -21.81 11.29 -11.01
CA ARG A 135 -20.88 10.28 -11.56
C ARG A 135 -20.63 10.52 -13.04
N ASP A 136 -21.69 10.72 -13.82
CA ASP A 136 -21.59 10.83 -15.27
C ASP A 136 -20.94 12.15 -15.69
N TYR A 137 -21.20 13.23 -14.96
CA TYR A 137 -20.51 14.51 -15.17
C TYR A 137 -19.03 14.46 -14.77
N ALA A 138 -18.70 13.81 -13.64
CA ALA A 138 -17.32 13.58 -13.25
C ALA A 138 -16.57 12.71 -14.28
N ALA A 139 -17.23 11.70 -14.85
CA ALA A 139 -16.67 10.85 -15.91
C ALA A 139 -16.45 11.63 -17.23
N ALA A 140 -17.37 12.53 -17.59
CA ALA A 140 -17.21 13.43 -18.73
C ALA A 140 -16.03 14.38 -18.54
N THR A 141 -15.89 14.96 -17.34
CA THR A 141 -14.77 15.82 -16.95
C THR A 141 -13.44 15.07 -17.01
N PHE A 142 -13.38 13.85 -16.46
CA PHE A 142 -12.21 12.98 -16.56
C PHE A 142 -11.81 12.70 -18.03
N ARG A 143 -12.80 12.46 -18.89
CA ARG A 143 -12.56 12.23 -20.32
C ARG A 143 -12.05 13.47 -21.03
N ALA A 144 -12.52 14.66 -20.65
CA ALA A 144 -12.04 15.92 -21.19
C ALA A 144 -10.56 16.15 -20.82
N GLU A 145 -10.16 15.86 -19.58
CA GLU A 145 -8.79 16.04 -19.11
C GLU A 145 -7.81 14.98 -19.66
N THR A 146 -8.23 13.72 -19.75
CA THR A 146 -7.31 12.59 -20.09
C THR A 146 -7.41 12.13 -21.55
N GLY A 147 -8.46 12.53 -22.27
CA GLY A 147 -8.82 12.00 -23.58
C GLY A 147 -9.33 10.55 -23.59
N LYS A 148 -9.36 9.89 -22.43
CA LYS A 148 -9.73 8.47 -22.28
C LYS A 148 -11.12 8.36 -21.65
N PRO A 149 -11.98 7.42 -22.11
CA PRO A 149 -13.22 7.15 -21.41
C PRO A 149 -12.93 6.65 -19.99
N TRP A 150 -13.72 7.10 -19.01
CA TRP A 150 -13.77 6.43 -17.71
C TRP A 150 -14.55 5.11 -17.86
N SER A 151 -14.09 4.06 -17.17
CA SER A 151 -14.78 2.77 -17.13
C SER A 151 -14.70 2.17 -15.73
N SER A 152 -15.84 1.64 -15.25
CA SER A 152 -15.90 0.88 -14.00
C SER A 152 -15.15 -0.45 -14.11
N PRO A 153 -14.47 -0.93 -13.05
CA PRO A 153 -13.74 -2.20 -13.08
C PRO A 153 -14.59 -3.43 -13.40
N ARG A 154 -15.92 -3.35 -13.21
CA ARG A 154 -16.84 -4.47 -13.45
C ARG A 154 -17.56 -4.43 -14.79
N ALA A 155 -17.51 -3.32 -15.53
CA ALA A 155 -18.21 -3.18 -16.81
C ALA A 155 -17.46 -3.83 -18.00
N SER A 156 -16.33 -4.52 -17.76
CA SER A 156 -15.60 -5.24 -18.80
C SER A 156 -15.37 -6.71 -18.45
N LEU A 157 -16.45 -7.47 -18.26
CA LEU A 157 -16.41 -8.91 -18.54
C LEU A 157 -16.84 -9.13 -19.99
N THR A 158 -16.03 -8.65 -20.93
CA THR A 158 -15.74 -9.29 -22.23
C THR A 158 -14.77 -8.43 -23.05
N SER A 159 -13.67 -9.06 -23.46
CA SER A 159 -12.74 -8.67 -24.52
C SER A 159 -11.47 -7.83 -24.20
N SER A 160 -10.38 -8.59 -23.99
CA SER A 160 -9.06 -8.47 -24.65
C SER A 160 -7.88 -7.71 -24.03
N LYS A 161 -7.95 -7.10 -22.84
CA LYS A 161 -6.75 -6.58 -22.16
C LYS A 161 -6.83 -6.79 -20.65
N ARG A 162 -6.51 -8.00 -20.20
CA ARG A 162 -6.04 -8.23 -18.82
C ARG A 162 -4.65 -7.58 -18.73
N THR A 163 -4.65 -6.27 -18.53
CA THR A 163 -3.48 -5.40 -18.69
C THR A 163 -2.37 -5.81 -17.74
N ALA A 164 -1.15 -5.90 -18.27
CA ALA A 164 0.09 -6.21 -17.56
C ALA A 164 0.29 -5.46 -16.22
N SER A 165 -0.40 -4.34 -16.01
CA SER A 165 -0.43 -3.55 -14.78
C SER A 165 -1.04 -4.28 -13.58
N VAL A 166 -2.02 -5.18 -13.77
CA VAL A 166 -2.59 -5.98 -12.66
C VAL A 166 -1.61 -7.09 -12.27
N ILE A 167 -0.92 -7.69 -13.25
CA ILE A 167 0.18 -8.64 -13.00
C ILE A 167 1.30 -7.92 -12.22
N ALA A 168 1.72 -6.73 -12.68
CA ALA A 168 2.75 -5.93 -12.02
C ALA A 168 2.37 -5.47 -10.60
N ALA A 169 1.10 -5.12 -10.34
CA ALA A 169 0.62 -4.75 -9.00
C ALA A 169 0.56 -5.95 -8.05
N THR A 170 0.17 -7.12 -8.57
CA THR A 170 0.12 -8.37 -7.79
C THR A 170 1.55 -8.86 -7.49
N ASP A 171 2.46 -8.76 -8.46
CA ASP A 171 3.89 -9.05 -8.30
C ASP A 171 4.58 -8.07 -7.36
N PHE A 172 4.20 -6.79 -7.37
CA PHE A 172 4.71 -5.78 -6.44
C PHE A 172 4.28 -6.06 -5.00
N LEU A 173 3.02 -6.42 -4.78
CA LEU A 173 2.52 -6.79 -3.45
C LEU A 173 3.11 -8.12 -2.96
N ALA A 174 3.29 -9.10 -3.85
CA ALA A 174 4.00 -10.34 -3.57
C ALA A 174 5.48 -10.08 -3.24
N ALA A 175 6.16 -9.18 -3.97
CA ALA A 175 7.54 -8.78 -3.72
C ALA A 175 7.70 -7.99 -2.42
N ARG A 176 6.73 -7.14 -2.05
CA ARG A 176 6.73 -6.40 -0.77
C ARG A 176 6.50 -7.34 0.41
N ARG A 177 5.57 -8.28 0.28
CA ARG A 177 5.32 -9.33 1.29
C ARG A 177 6.52 -10.26 1.42
N LYS A 178 7.15 -10.63 0.30
CA LYS A 178 8.41 -11.38 0.26
C LYS A 178 9.56 -10.62 0.90
N ARG A 179 9.72 -9.30 0.68
CA ARG A 179 10.74 -8.48 1.37
C ARG A 179 10.52 -8.41 2.89
N GLN A 180 9.28 -8.30 3.35
CA GLN A 180 8.96 -8.30 4.79
C GLN A 180 9.13 -9.68 5.43
N ILE A 181 8.84 -10.76 4.69
CA ILE A 181 9.09 -12.14 5.13
C ILE A 181 10.60 -12.45 5.10
N ASP A 182 11.33 -12.06 4.07
CA ASP A 182 12.79 -12.20 3.94
C ASP A 182 13.55 -11.48 5.07
N GLN A 183 13.00 -10.38 5.60
CA GLN A 183 13.54 -9.68 6.79
C GLN A 183 13.31 -10.44 8.10
N LYS A 184 12.28 -11.29 8.18
CA LYS A 184 11.92 -12.08 9.38
C LYS A 184 12.36 -13.55 9.29
N ALA A 185 12.63 -14.04 8.09
CA ALA A 185 13.09 -15.39 7.78
C ALA A 185 13.99 -15.32 6.53
N PRO A 186 15.31 -15.13 6.70
CA PRO A 186 16.23 -15.00 5.57
C PRO A 186 16.23 -16.26 4.70
N GLN A 187 15.83 -16.13 3.43
CA GLN A 187 15.81 -17.23 2.46
C GLN A 187 17.17 -17.41 1.75
N GLY A 188 18.25 -17.53 2.52
CA GLY A 188 19.60 -17.73 2.00
C GLY A 188 20.59 -18.14 3.09
N PRO A 189 21.72 -18.77 2.73
CA PRO A 189 22.74 -19.15 3.71
C PRO A 189 23.26 -17.92 4.46
N ILE A 190 23.22 -17.95 5.79
CA ILE A 190 23.67 -16.81 6.62
C ILE A 190 25.18 -16.85 6.76
N VAL A 191 25.83 -15.73 6.44
CA VAL A 191 27.23 -15.48 6.77
C VAL A 191 27.27 -14.47 7.90
N LEU A 192 27.86 -14.86 9.03
CA LEU A 192 27.96 -14.02 10.20
C LEU A 192 29.18 -13.09 10.05
N PHE A 193 29.03 -11.81 10.40
CA PHE A 193 30.14 -10.87 10.38
C PHE A 193 30.10 -9.98 11.62
N SER A 194 31.24 -9.86 12.31
CA SER A 194 31.37 -8.95 13.44
C SER A 194 32.82 -8.58 13.70
N GLY A 195 33.04 -7.36 14.20
CA GLY A 195 34.35 -6.93 14.65
C GLY A 195 34.29 -5.76 15.63
N GLY A 196 35.48 -5.32 16.05
CA GLY A 196 35.65 -4.11 16.85
C GLY A 196 35.50 -2.82 16.04
N GLN A 197 35.52 -1.68 16.74
CA GLN A 197 35.46 -0.36 16.12
C GLN A 197 36.82 0.10 15.54
N MET A 198 37.92 -0.47 16.01
CA MET A 198 39.29 -0.13 15.61
C MET A 198 39.74 -0.92 14.37
N TRP A 199 38.98 -0.82 13.28
CA TRP A 199 39.26 -1.48 12.00
C TRP A 199 39.17 -0.50 10.85
N GLU A 200 40.18 -0.50 10.00
CA GLU A 200 40.35 0.43 8.88
C GLU A 200 40.80 -0.25 7.58
N ASP A 201 41.44 -1.42 7.66
CA ASP A 201 41.86 -2.20 6.50
C ASP A 201 40.64 -2.88 5.84
N HIS A 202 39.92 -2.10 5.05
CA HIS A 202 38.78 -2.57 4.28
C HIS A 202 39.17 -3.60 3.22
N ARG A 203 40.42 -3.59 2.72
CA ARG A 203 40.85 -4.50 1.64
C ARG A 203 40.92 -5.93 2.13
N LEU A 204 41.48 -6.15 3.32
CA LEU A 204 41.52 -7.46 3.97
C LEU A 204 40.10 -8.03 4.15
N LEU A 205 39.19 -7.22 4.69
CA LEU A 205 37.83 -7.63 4.99
C LEU A 205 36.99 -7.84 3.72
N TYR A 206 37.17 -6.99 2.70
CA TYR A 206 36.51 -7.13 1.41
C TYR A 206 36.97 -8.42 0.72
N SER A 207 38.27 -8.70 0.74
CA SER A 207 38.82 -9.92 0.13
C SER A 207 38.24 -11.18 0.79
N ALA A 208 38.12 -11.19 2.12
CA ALA A 208 37.48 -12.29 2.83
C ALA A 208 36.01 -12.46 2.43
N LEU A 209 35.25 -11.37 2.38
CA LEU A 209 33.84 -11.39 2.00
C LEU A 209 33.61 -11.76 0.53
N ASP A 210 34.46 -11.27 -0.38
CA ASP A 210 34.45 -11.60 -1.81
C ASP A 210 34.73 -13.10 -2.02
N ASN A 211 35.70 -13.67 -1.29
CA ASN A 211 36.01 -15.10 -1.35
C ASN A 211 34.84 -15.98 -0.86
N ILE A 212 34.15 -15.56 0.20
CA ILE A 212 32.94 -16.27 0.68
C ILE A 212 31.82 -16.11 -0.35
N ARG A 213 31.61 -14.91 -0.88
CA ARG A 213 30.55 -14.61 -1.86
C ARG A 213 30.73 -15.35 -3.18
N ALA A 214 31.98 -15.61 -3.58
CA ALA A 214 32.30 -16.45 -4.73
C ALA A 214 31.85 -17.90 -4.53
N ARG A 215 31.98 -18.44 -3.30
CA ARG A 215 31.53 -19.79 -2.95
C ARG A 215 30.03 -19.87 -2.65
N ILE A 216 29.45 -18.82 -2.07
CA ILE A 216 28.07 -18.77 -1.60
C ILE A 216 27.36 -17.55 -2.21
N PRO A 217 26.96 -17.62 -3.50
CA PRO A 217 26.43 -16.44 -4.18
C PRO A 217 25.07 -15.95 -3.68
N THR A 218 24.35 -16.72 -2.89
CA THR A 218 23.04 -16.34 -2.33
C THR A 218 23.13 -15.94 -0.87
N MET A 219 24.36 -15.75 -0.35
CA MET A 219 24.58 -15.46 1.06
C MET A 219 23.90 -14.18 1.52
N ILE A 220 23.52 -14.17 2.80
CA ILE A 220 22.99 -13.00 3.49
C ILE A 220 23.92 -12.70 4.67
N LEU A 221 24.38 -11.45 4.75
CA LEU A 221 25.33 -11.02 5.76
C LEU A 221 24.59 -10.59 7.04
N ALA A 222 24.79 -11.29 8.15
CA ALA A 222 24.25 -10.90 9.45
C ALA A 222 25.33 -10.16 10.26
N THR A 223 25.08 -8.90 10.61
CA THR A 223 26.06 -8.05 11.31
C THR A 223 25.61 -7.64 12.71
N THR A 224 26.56 -7.15 13.52
CA THR A 224 26.29 -6.67 14.89
C THR A 224 25.79 -5.23 14.98
N ALA A 225 25.49 -4.59 13.85
CA ALA A 225 24.94 -3.25 13.72
C ALA A 225 25.73 -2.17 14.47
N GLN A 226 27.06 -2.23 14.46
CA GLN A 226 27.88 -1.11 14.93
C GLN A 226 27.98 -0.03 13.86
N ASP A 227 27.90 1.23 14.27
CA ASP A 227 27.94 2.38 13.35
C ASP A 227 29.36 2.72 12.86
N LYS A 228 30.40 2.03 13.34
CA LYS A 228 31.82 2.30 13.07
C LYS A 228 32.64 1.02 12.97
N GLY A 229 33.83 1.13 12.38
CA GLY A 229 34.81 0.03 12.26
C GLY A 229 34.32 -1.09 11.35
N CYS A 230 34.51 -2.34 11.79
CA CYS A 230 34.23 -3.53 10.98
C CYS A 230 32.83 -3.55 10.36
N ASP A 231 31.78 -3.24 11.14
CA ASP A 231 30.40 -3.34 10.66
C ASP A 231 30.08 -2.25 9.61
N ALA A 232 30.69 -1.08 9.71
CA ALA A 232 30.58 -0.03 8.69
C ALA A 232 31.29 -0.44 7.38
N ILE A 233 32.47 -1.06 7.49
CA ILE A 233 33.19 -1.64 6.34
C ILE A 233 32.35 -2.72 5.66
N ALA A 234 31.75 -3.63 6.43
CA ALA A 234 30.88 -4.68 5.93
C ALA A 234 29.60 -4.14 5.27
N ALA A 235 28.99 -3.09 5.83
CA ALA A 235 27.84 -2.42 5.23
C ALA A 235 28.20 -1.79 3.87
N ALA A 236 29.36 -1.12 3.78
CA ALA A 236 29.86 -0.56 2.52
C ALA A 236 30.15 -1.65 1.47
N TRP A 237 30.74 -2.78 1.89
CA TRP A 237 30.96 -3.93 1.02
C TRP A 237 29.65 -4.48 0.48
N ALA A 238 28.66 -4.70 1.36
CA ALA A 238 27.36 -5.26 0.99
C ALA A 238 26.59 -4.35 0.02
N ALA A 239 26.65 -3.03 0.22
CA ALA A 239 26.09 -2.05 -0.69
C ALA A 239 26.73 -2.12 -2.09
N ARG A 240 28.06 -2.27 -2.16
CA ARG A 240 28.81 -2.39 -3.42
C ARG A 240 28.55 -3.71 -4.14
N SER A 241 28.47 -4.82 -3.42
CA SER A 241 28.32 -6.18 -4.00
C SER A 241 26.87 -6.58 -4.24
N GLY A 242 25.90 -5.77 -3.80
CA GLY A 242 24.48 -6.11 -3.82
C GLY A 242 24.12 -7.25 -2.86
N CYS A 243 25.00 -7.57 -1.89
CA CYS A 243 24.73 -8.57 -0.88
C CYS A 243 23.69 -8.06 0.12
N LYS A 244 22.69 -8.89 0.44
CA LYS A 244 21.71 -8.54 1.48
C LYS A 244 22.40 -8.51 2.85
N ILE A 245 22.08 -7.50 3.65
CA ILE A 245 22.58 -7.33 5.02
C ILE A 245 21.42 -7.31 6.02
N ILE A 246 21.59 -7.98 7.15
CA ILE A 246 20.65 -7.98 8.29
C ILE A 246 21.40 -7.48 9.53
N PRO A 247 21.17 -6.23 9.95
CA PRO A 247 21.79 -5.69 11.16
C PRO A 247 21.06 -6.17 12.42
N PHE A 248 21.79 -6.75 13.37
CA PHE A 248 21.28 -7.13 14.68
C PHE A 248 21.63 -6.07 15.72
N THR A 249 20.65 -5.23 16.05
CA THR A 249 20.80 -4.18 17.07
C THR A 249 20.71 -4.72 18.49
N LEU A 250 21.36 -4.06 19.45
CA LEU A 250 21.28 -4.44 20.86
C LEU A 250 19.88 -4.19 21.43
N ASN A 251 19.35 -5.20 22.13
CA ASN A 251 18.18 -5.00 22.98
C ASN A 251 18.60 -4.32 24.28
N ARG A 252 18.46 -2.98 24.34
CA ARG A 252 18.88 -2.14 25.48
C ARG A 252 18.24 -2.54 26.82
N LYS A 253 17.10 -3.24 26.80
CA LYS A 253 16.42 -3.74 28.02
C LYS A 253 17.22 -4.81 28.77
N LEU A 254 18.17 -5.47 28.11
CA LEU A 254 18.99 -6.54 28.70
C LEU A 254 20.28 -6.04 29.38
N GLY A 255 20.50 -4.72 29.42
CA GLY A 255 21.66 -4.10 30.07
C GLY A 255 22.99 -4.69 29.60
N ASN A 256 23.89 -5.00 30.54
CA ASN A 256 25.23 -5.52 30.28
C ASN A 256 25.26 -6.86 29.53
N ARG A 257 24.13 -7.60 29.48
CA ARG A 257 24.03 -8.89 28.77
C ARG A 257 23.57 -8.74 27.32
N ALA A 258 23.17 -7.54 26.88
CA ALA A 258 22.59 -7.32 25.56
C ALA A 258 23.50 -7.78 24.41
N GLY A 259 24.82 -7.56 24.52
CA GLY A 259 25.78 -7.99 23.51
C GLY A 259 25.90 -9.51 23.39
N PHE A 260 25.90 -10.22 24.54
CA PHE A 260 25.98 -11.68 24.58
C PHE A 260 24.69 -12.34 24.09
N ALA A 261 23.53 -11.84 24.52
CA ALA A 261 22.23 -12.31 24.05
C ALA A 261 22.05 -12.12 22.54
N ARG A 262 22.53 -11.01 21.97
CA ARG A 262 22.56 -10.81 20.52
C ARG A 262 23.47 -11.82 19.83
N ASN A 263 24.65 -12.11 20.39
CA ASN A 263 25.55 -13.11 19.82
C ASN A 263 24.90 -14.51 19.80
N GLU A 264 24.18 -14.89 20.86
CA GLU A 264 23.40 -16.13 20.90
C GLU A 264 22.31 -16.16 19.81
N GLN A 265 21.61 -15.04 19.60
CA GLN A 265 20.63 -14.91 18.51
C GLN A 265 21.28 -15.09 17.13
N LEU A 266 22.43 -14.46 16.90
CA LEU A 266 23.20 -14.57 15.66
C LEU A 266 23.65 -16.02 15.38
N ILE A 267 24.07 -16.74 16.42
CA ILE A 267 24.40 -18.17 16.32
C ILE A 267 23.14 -19.01 16.06
N GLY A 268 22.02 -18.64 16.66
CA GLY A 268 20.71 -19.27 16.45
C GLY A 268 20.21 -19.25 15.00
N LEU A 269 20.74 -18.35 14.15
CA LEU A 269 20.48 -18.32 12.72
C LEU A 269 21.17 -19.47 11.94
N ARG A 270 22.00 -20.27 12.61
CA ARG A 270 22.79 -21.36 12.02
C ARG A 270 23.61 -20.88 10.80
N PRO A 271 24.54 -19.92 11.00
CA PRO A 271 25.37 -19.43 9.92
C PRO A 271 26.21 -20.55 9.31
N VAL A 272 26.34 -20.52 7.99
CA VAL A 272 27.15 -21.49 7.23
C VAL A 272 28.63 -21.14 7.26
N GLU A 273 28.95 -19.86 7.50
CA GLU A 273 30.30 -19.35 7.61
C GLU A 273 30.33 -18.06 8.44
N ALA A 274 31.46 -17.75 9.06
CA ALA A 274 31.62 -16.54 9.87
C ALA A 274 32.93 -15.80 9.58
N VAL A 275 32.89 -14.47 9.70
CA VAL A 275 34.07 -13.62 9.76
C VAL A 275 34.02 -12.89 11.09
N VAL A 276 34.96 -13.19 11.98
CA VAL A 276 35.02 -12.57 13.30
C VAL A 276 36.36 -11.87 13.46
N CYS A 277 36.30 -10.56 13.53
CA CYS A 277 37.44 -9.70 13.68
C CYS A 277 37.62 -9.33 15.17
N GLU A 278 38.86 -9.17 15.60
CA GLU A 278 39.20 -8.82 16.97
C GLU A 278 38.49 -7.52 17.41
N GLY A 279 38.11 -7.46 18.68
CA GLY A 279 37.35 -6.34 19.23
C GLY A 279 37.25 -6.44 20.74
N SER A 280 36.11 -6.04 21.30
CA SER A 280 35.86 -6.12 22.74
C SER A 280 35.61 -7.57 23.20
N GLY A 281 35.42 -7.76 24.51
CA GLY A 281 35.01 -9.06 25.08
C GLY A 281 33.74 -9.65 24.46
N VAL A 282 32.88 -8.83 23.84
CA VAL A 282 31.69 -9.29 23.10
C VAL A 282 32.09 -10.03 21.81
N GLN A 283 33.11 -9.57 21.08
CA GLN A 283 33.64 -10.23 19.89
C GLN A 283 34.40 -11.49 20.29
N SER A 284 35.18 -11.45 21.37
CA SER A 284 35.85 -12.63 21.91
C SER A 284 34.86 -13.72 22.31
N HIS A 285 33.72 -13.34 22.90
CA HIS A 285 32.63 -14.28 23.18
C HIS A 285 32.05 -14.87 21.89
N LEU A 286 31.75 -14.04 20.89
CA LEU A 286 31.21 -14.51 19.62
C LEU A 286 32.17 -15.49 18.92
N ALA A 287 33.47 -15.22 18.93
CA ALA A 287 34.48 -16.12 18.37
C ALA A 287 34.49 -17.49 19.06
N ARG A 288 34.34 -17.53 20.40
CA ARG A 288 34.21 -18.80 21.14
C ARG A 288 32.95 -19.56 20.76
N GLU A 289 31.81 -18.87 20.63
CA GLU A 289 30.56 -19.53 20.23
C GLU A 289 30.64 -20.07 18.80
N VAL A 290 31.23 -19.32 17.86
CA VAL A 290 31.50 -19.79 16.49
C VAL A 290 32.32 -21.08 16.49
N ARG A 291 33.42 -21.12 17.28
CA ARG A 291 34.27 -22.31 17.43
C ARG A 291 33.54 -23.49 18.07
N LYS A 292 32.80 -23.23 19.15
CA LYS A 292 32.01 -24.23 19.89
C LYS A 292 30.96 -24.90 19.00
N HIS A 293 30.31 -24.11 18.14
CA HIS A 293 29.32 -24.61 17.18
C HIS A 293 29.94 -25.13 15.87
N ARG A 294 31.29 -25.15 15.77
CA ARG A 294 32.05 -25.65 14.61
C ARG A 294 31.65 -24.99 13.28
N ILE A 295 31.29 -23.72 13.33
CA ILE A 295 30.99 -22.93 12.14
C ILE A 295 32.33 -22.61 11.44
N PRO A 296 32.49 -22.93 10.13
CA PRO A 296 33.65 -22.50 9.35
C PRO A 296 33.85 -20.99 9.48
N ALA A 297 35.07 -20.54 9.77
CA ALA A 297 35.27 -19.14 10.08
C ALA A 297 36.66 -18.59 9.74
N HIS A 298 36.67 -17.31 9.37
CA HIS A 298 37.86 -16.48 9.27
C HIS A 298 37.98 -15.62 10.53
N PHE A 299 39.10 -15.76 11.23
CA PHE A 299 39.43 -14.94 12.39
C PHE A 299 40.56 -14.00 12.02
N PHE A 300 40.35 -12.71 12.25
CA PHE A 300 41.38 -11.69 12.02
C PHE A 300 41.70 -10.97 13.32
N ALA A 301 42.98 -10.90 13.66
CA ALA A 301 43.50 -10.07 14.74
C ALA A 301 43.73 -8.63 14.24
N ILE A 302 43.73 -7.66 15.14
CA ILE A 302 44.09 -6.27 14.82
C ILE A 302 45.48 -6.22 14.16
N ALA A 303 46.40 -7.07 14.61
CA ALA A 303 47.76 -7.20 14.06
C ALA A 303 47.82 -7.77 12.63
N ASP A 304 46.71 -8.27 12.08
CA ASP A 304 46.64 -8.73 10.69
C ASP A 304 46.34 -7.59 9.71
N GLN A 305 45.90 -6.41 10.19
CA GLN A 305 45.70 -5.23 9.35
C GLN A 305 47.03 -4.79 8.72
N HIS A 306 47.00 -4.45 7.43
CA HIS A 306 48.16 -3.95 6.66
C HIS A 306 49.34 -4.93 6.54
N ARG A 307 49.21 -6.19 6.98
CA ARG A 307 50.31 -7.18 6.93
C ARG A 307 50.75 -7.50 5.49
N GLY A 308 49.90 -7.24 4.49
CA GLY A 308 50.22 -7.37 3.07
C GLY A 308 50.90 -6.14 2.43
N GLU A 309 50.95 -4.99 3.13
CA GLU A 309 51.66 -3.79 2.67
C GLU A 309 53.12 -3.77 3.14
N ALA A 310 53.46 -4.47 4.23
CA ALA A 310 54.84 -4.59 4.73
C ALA A 310 55.75 -5.55 3.92
N ALA A 311 55.22 -6.24 2.91
CA ALA A 311 55.93 -7.21 2.08
C ALA A 311 56.03 -6.81 0.59
N ARG A 312 55.82 -5.52 0.27
CA ARG A 312 56.01 -4.97 -1.07
C ARG A 312 57.06 -3.87 -1.08
#